data_AF-A0A6B3ZCE4-F1
#
_entry.id   AF-A0A6B3ZCE4-F1
#
_cell.length_a   1.000
_cell.length_b   1.000
_cell.length_c   1.000
_cell.angle_alpha   90.00
_cell.angle_beta   90.00
_cell.angle_gamma   90.00
#
_symmetry.space_group_name_H-M   'P 1'
#
loop_
_entity.id
_entity.type
_entity.pdbx_description
1 polymer ?
#
loop_
_entity_poly.entity_id
_entity_poly.type
_entity_poly.pdbx_seq_one_letter_code
_entity_poly.pdbx_strand_id
1 'polypeptide(L)'
;MSMSAEHAEELKNEPAVVCCRTEEGTILSADNLEDPNIFPDMVDSGLLNIPGDCLKVGEVIGAKLLKTIDSLTPLAKDIVEGAKSLDRDVRSKSEIQIESPEEKAILKNNLKAGDIIKVEDLENPMHFAKLQDSLLIKLDEKVLTRREVVGAKLTEDAPAISGVTASMLEGFEEKALEITQDSKEVDFNSVIPLNGNRGFLRLKIEEGTGIYIEIPFAQV
;
A
#
# COMPACT_ATOMS: atom_id res chain seq x y z
N MET A 1 -2.02 -17.73 -17.46
CA MET A 1 -0.95 -18.16 -16.52
C MET A 1 -1.55 -18.01 -15.14
N SER A 2 -1.44 -19.01 -14.28
CA SER A 2 -2.07 -18.92 -12.96
C SER A 2 -1.43 -17.81 -12.10
N MET A 3 -2.24 -17.16 -11.27
CA MET A 3 -1.79 -16.08 -10.40
C MET A 3 -1.10 -16.59 -9.14
N SER A 4 -0.15 -15.81 -8.60
CA SER A 4 0.43 -16.07 -7.27
C SER A 4 -0.54 -15.68 -6.16
N ALA A 5 -0.34 -16.21 -4.95
CA ALA A 5 -1.17 -15.87 -3.79
C ALA A 5 -1.16 -14.36 -3.46
N GLU A 6 0.00 -13.71 -3.60
CA GLU A 6 0.17 -12.26 -3.40
C GLU A 6 -0.68 -11.46 -4.41
N HIS A 7 -0.64 -11.86 -5.69
CA HIS A 7 -1.38 -11.21 -6.76
C HIS A 7 -2.90 -11.41 -6.63
N ALA A 8 -3.31 -12.59 -6.16
CA ALA A 8 -4.70 -12.90 -5.89
C ALA A 8 -5.32 -12.03 -4.80
N GLU A 9 -4.50 -11.60 -3.82
CA GLU A 9 -4.95 -10.69 -2.77
C GLU A 9 -5.11 -9.26 -3.28
N GLU A 10 -4.20 -8.77 -4.12
CA GLU A 10 -4.34 -7.47 -4.78
C GLU A 10 -5.59 -7.39 -5.65
N LEU A 11 -5.92 -8.49 -6.33
CA LEU A 11 -7.04 -8.58 -7.27
C LEU A 11 -8.26 -9.27 -6.66
N LYS A 12 -8.38 -9.29 -5.33
CA LYS A 12 -9.46 -10.01 -4.64
C LYS A 12 -10.86 -9.52 -4.98
N ASN A 13 -10.96 -8.28 -5.49
CA ASN A 13 -12.21 -7.65 -5.92
C ASN A 13 -12.56 -7.88 -7.40
N GLU A 14 -11.63 -8.45 -8.17
CA GLU A 14 -11.80 -8.72 -9.59
C GLU A 14 -12.53 -10.05 -9.83
N PRO A 15 -13.13 -10.25 -11.03
CA PRO A 15 -13.85 -11.48 -11.35
C PRO A 15 -12.93 -12.71 -11.30
N ALA A 16 -13.48 -13.83 -10.83
CA ALA A 16 -12.75 -15.08 -10.73
C ALA A 16 -13.03 -15.98 -11.94
N VAL A 17 -11.98 -16.27 -12.70
CA VAL A 17 -12.02 -17.15 -13.86
C VAL A 17 -10.96 -18.22 -13.68
N VAL A 18 -11.25 -19.47 -14.03
CA VAL A 18 -10.23 -20.53 -13.94
C VAL A 18 -9.20 -20.43 -15.07
N CYS A 19 -7.93 -20.58 -14.73
CA CYS A 19 -6.82 -20.61 -15.70
C CYS A 19 -6.82 -21.92 -16.50
N CYS A 20 -6.98 -23.05 -15.81
CA CYS A 20 -6.89 -24.39 -16.38
C CYS A 20 -8.14 -25.20 -16.05
N ARG A 21 -8.31 -26.32 -16.75
CA ARG A 21 -9.33 -27.31 -16.40
C ARG A 21 -9.14 -27.72 -14.94
N THR A 22 -10.19 -27.57 -14.15
CA THR A 22 -10.19 -27.82 -12.70
C THR A 22 -11.21 -28.89 -12.39
N GLU A 23 -10.80 -29.93 -11.67
CA GLU A 23 -11.63 -31.10 -11.37
C GLU A 23 -12.62 -30.81 -10.24
N GLU A 24 -13.75 -31.54 -10.27
CA GLU A 24 -14.73 -31.51 -9.21
C GLU A 24 -14.09 -31.83 -7.84
N GLY A 25 -14.49 -31.08 -6.82
CA GLY A 25 -14.01 -31.26 -5.46
C GLY A 25 -12.68 -30.57 -5.14
N THR A 26 -12.03 -29.93 -6.13
CA THR A 26 -10.83 -29.12 -5.93
C THR A 26 -11.11 -27.93 -5.02
N ILE A 27 -10.22 -27.68 -4.07
CA ILE A 27 -10.21 -26.45 -3.28
C ILE A 27 -9.48 -25.39 -4.10
N LEU A 28 -10.18 -24.31 -4.43
CA LEU A 28 -9.65 -23.25 -5.28
C LEU A 28 -8.58 -22.45 -4.53
N SER A 29 -7.44 -22.30 -5.19
CA SER A 29 -6.31 -21.48 -4.79
C SER A 29 -5.96 -20.48 -5.89
N ALA A 30 -5.05 -19.55 -5.59
CA ALA A 30 -4.53 -18.59 -6.58
C ALA A 30 -4.02 -19.30 -7.85
N ASP A 31 -3.38 -20.47 -7.70
CA ASP A 31 -2.86 -21.25 -8.81
C ASP A 31 -3.95 -21.81 -9.76
N ASN A 32 -5.22 -21.79 -9.34
CA ASN A 32 -6.33 -22.24 -10.16
C ASN A 32 -6.98 -21.10 -10.97
N LEU A 33 -6.68 -19.84 -10.62
CA LEU A 33 -7.33 -18.66 -11.17
C LEU A 33 -6.45 -17.96 -12.21
N GLU A 34 -7.08 -17.42 -13.24
CA GLU A 34 -6.44 -16.62 -14.30
C GLU A 34 -6.31 -15.16 -13.88
N ASP A 35 -5.28 -14.46 -14.35
CA ASP A 35 -5.00 -13.06 -14.00
C ASP A 35 -6.05 -12.08 -14.58
N PRO A 36 -6.80 -11.34 -13.75
CA PRO A 36 -7.78 -10.37 -14.21
C PRO A 36 -7.22 -9.25 -15.08
N ASN A 37 -5.93 -8.91 -14.97
CA ASN A 37 -5.33 -7.86 -15.78
C ASN A 37 -5.33 -8.17 -17.28
N ILE A 38 -5.38 -9.46 -17.66
CA ILE A 38 -5.43 -9.88 -19.07
C ILE A 38 -6.86 -10.04 -19.61
N PHE A 39 -7.87 -9.90 -18.75
CA PHE A 39 -9.27 -10.10 -19.16
C PHE A 39 -9.76 -9.11 -20.22
N PRO A 40 -9.40 -7.80 -20.19
CA PRO A 40 -9.80 -6.87 -21.24
C PRO A 40 -9.43 -7.38 -22.64
N ASP A 41 -8.19 -7.86 -22.82
CA ASP A 41 -7.71 -8.40 -24.09
C ASP A 41 -8.42 -9.72 -24.48
N MET A 42 -8.74 -10.56 -23.51
CA MET A 42 -9.46 -11.82 -23.73
C MET A 42 -10.93 -11.60 -24.07
N VAL A 43 -11.57 -10.58 -23.50
CA VAL A 43 -12.95 -10.18 -23.83
C VAL A 43 -12.99 -9.54 -25.22
N ASP A 44 -12.04 -8.66 -25.52
CA ASP A 44 -11.96 -7.98 -26.83
C ASP A 44 -11.69 -8.97 -27.98
N SER A 45 -10.93 -10.03 -27.72
CA SER A 45 -10.71 -11.12 -28.68
C SER A 45 -11.90 -12.11 -28.79
N GLY A 46 -12.91 -11.97 -27.94
CA GLY A 46 -14.07 -12.88 -27.87
C GLY A 46 -13.75 -14.25 -27.28
N LEU A 47 -12.61 -14.40 -26.61
CA LEU A 47 -12.15 -15.64 -25.99
C LEU A 47 -12.79 -15.86 -24.61
N LEU A 48 -13.08 -14.77 -23.89
CA LEU A 48 -13.66 -14.79 -22.55
C LEU A 48 -14.95 -13.96 -22.50
N ASN A 49 -15.95 -14.45 -21.78
CA ASN A 49 -17.17 -13.70 -21.48
C ASN A 49 -17.43 -13.75 -19.98
N ILE A 50 -17.40 -12.59 -19.32
CA ILE A 50 -17.54 -12.49 -17.87
C ILE A 50 -18.98 -12.03 -17.56
N PRO A 51 -19.84 -12.91 -17.02
CA PRO A 51 -21.21 -12.54 -16.68
C PRO A 51 -21.23 -11.70 -15.39
N GLY A 52 -22.26 -10.86 -15.24
CA GLY A 52 -22.37 -9.94 -14.10
C GLY A 52 -22.62 -10.60 -12.73
N ASP A 53 -22.88 -11.91 -12.71
CA ASP A 53 -23.03 -12.74 -11.51
C ASP A 53 -21.75 -13.49 -11.13
N CYS A 54 -20.66 -13.28 -11.87
CA CYS A 54 -19.34 -13.84 -11.57
C CYS A 54 -18.89 -13.44 -10.15
N LEU A 55 -18.38 -14.42 -9.42
CA LEU A 55 -17.79 -14.25 -8.10
C LEU A 55 -16.43 -13.60 -8.21
N LYS A 56 -15.99 -12.96 -7.12
CA LYS A 56 -14.68 -12.33 -7.05
C LYS A 56 -13.60 -13.30 -6.61
N VAL A 57 -12.34 -13.02 -6.97
CA VAL A 57 -11.18 -13.82 -6.58
C VAL A 57 -11.14 -14.08 -5.07
N GLY A 58 -11.36 -13.06 -4.25
CA GLY A 58 -11.38 -13.18 -2.79
C GLY A 58 -12.53 -14.01 -2.23
N GLU A 59 -13.65 -14.12 -2.95
CA GLU A 59 -14.80 -14.93 -2.54
C GLU A 59 -14.57 -16.42 -2.80
N VAL A 60 -13.86 -16.74 -3.89
CA VAL A 60 -13.68 -18.14 -4.33
C VAL A 60 -12.43 -18.81 -3.75
N ILE A 61 -11.44 -18.05 -3.28
CA ILE A 61 -10.25 -18.65 -2.67
C ILE A 61 -10.62 -19.40 -1.39
N GLY A 62 -10.33 -20.71 -1.38
CA GLY A 62 -10.73 -21.65 -0.35
C GLY A 62 -12.10 -22.28 -0.57
N ALA A 63 -12.87 -21.86 -1.58
CA ALA A 63 -14.12 -22.51 -1.96
C ALA A 63 -13.84 -23.84 -2.69
N LYS A 64 -14.77 -24.77 -2.56
CA LYS A 64 -14.71 -26.08 -3.20
C LYS A 64 -15.49 -26.08 -4.49
N LEU A 65 -14.91 -26.60 -5.56
CA LEU A 65 -15.60 -26.70 -6.85
C LEU A 65 -16.61 -27.86 -6.83
N LEU A 66 -17.84 -27.61 -7.29
CA LEU A 66 -18.94 -28.59 -7.29
C LEU A 66 -19.02 -29.45 -8.55
N LYS A 67 -18.39 -29.03 -9.64
CA LYS A 67 -18.38 -29.74 -10.92
C LYS A 67 -17.07 -29.48 -11.65
N THR A 68 -16.63 -30.42 -12.48
CA THR A 68 -15.45 -30.19 -13.32
C THR A 68 -15.73 -29.09 -14.35
N ILE A 69 -14.84 -28.11 -14.47
CA ILE A 69 -14.94 -27.01 -15.43
C ILE A 69 -13.68 -26.88 -16.27
N ASP A 70 -13.83 -26.41 -17.50
CA ASP A 70 -12.71 -26.16 -18.41
C ASP A 70 -12.09 -24.77 -18.19
N SER A 71 -10.91 -24.54 -18.76
CA SER A 71 -10.22 -23.25 -18.73
C SER A 71 -11.11 -22.11 -19.20
N LEU A 72 -10.89 -20.90 -18.67
CA LEU A 72 -11.62 -19.68 -19.01
C LEU A 72 -13.11 -19.72 -18.64
N THR A 73 -13.49 -20.60 -17.71
CA THR A 73 -14.83 -20.62 -17.14
C THR A 73 -14.92 -19.63 -15.97
N PRO A 74 -15.78 -18.59 -16.03
CA PRO A 74 -16.04 -17.73 -14.89
C PRO A 74 -16.72 -18.50 -13.75
N LEU A 75 -16.31 -18.23 -12.52
CA LEU A 75 -16.85 -18.85 -11.34
C LEU A 75 -18.11 -18.11 -10.87
N ALA A 76 -19.18 -18.87 -10.62
CA ALA A 76 -20.45 -18.38 -10.12
C ALA A 76 -20.92 -19.21 -8.92
N LYS A 77 -21.89 -18.69 -8.16
CA LYS A 77 -22.36 -19.29 -6.89
C LYS A 77 -22.94 -20.70 -7.04
N ASP A 78 -23.37 -21.09 -8.23
CA ASP A 78 -23.94 -22.40 -8.53
C ASP A 78 -22.87 -23.49 -8.72
N ILE A 79 -21.60 -23.12 -8.90
CA ILE A 79 -20.52 -24.08 -9.21
C ILE A 79 -19.44 -24.16 -8.12
N VAL A 80 -19.56 -23.35 -7.07
CA VAL A 80 -18.66 -23.38 -5.91
C VAL A 80 -19.43 -23.48 -4.61
N GLU A 81 -18.90 -24.25 -3.67
CA GLU A 81 -19.39 -24.43 -2.31
C GLU A 81 -18.42 -23.78 -1.32
N GLY A 82 -18.94 -23.04 -0.34
CA GLY A 82 -18.10 -22.39 0.67
C GLY A 82 -17.46 -21.07 0.23
N ALA A 83 -17.96 -20.45 -0.85
CA ALA A 83 -17.55 -19.10 -1.22
C ALA A 83 -17.85 -18.13 -0.07
N LYS A 84 -16.86 -17.34 0.33
CA LYS A 84 -17.03 -16.32 1.37
C LYS A 84 -17.95 -15.25 0.82
N SER A 85 -19.05 -14.96 1.51
CA SER A 85 -19.91 -13.83 1.14
C SER A 85 -19.18 -12.55 1.54
N LEU A 86 -18.62 -11.85 0.55
CA LEU A 86 -18.40 -10.41 0.72
C LEU A 86 -19.79 -9.78 0.66
N ASP A 87 -20.27 -9.26 1.79
CA ASP A 87 -21.62 -8.74 1.96
C ASP A 87 -22.05 -7.90 0.76
N ARG A 88 -23.03 -8.45 0.04
CA ARG A 88 -23.57 -7.86 -1.18
C ARG A 88 -24.83 -7.11 -0.78
N ASP A 89 -24.68 -5.93 -0.17
CA ASP A 89 -25.78 -5.01 0.08
C ASP A 89 -25.69 -3.74 -0.78
N VAL A 90 -26.51 -3.79 -1.84
CA VAL A 90 -27.20 -2.75 -2.60
C VAL A 90 -26.80 -1.26 -2.41
N ARG A 91 -26.24 -0.71 -3.50
CA ARG A 91 -26.43 0.64 -4.09
C ARG A 91 -26.25 1.90 -3.21
N SER A 92 -25.29 2.69 -3.70
CA SER A 92 -25.24 4.17 -3.80
C SER A 92 -24.32 4.90 -2.81
N LYS A 93 -23.33 5.60 -3.41
CA LYS A 93 -22.25 6.42 -2.86
C LYS A 93 -21.09 5.68 -2.19
N SER A 94 -20.07 5.42 -3.01
CA SER A 94 -18.64 5.62 -2.72
C SER A 94 -18.18 5.49 -1.26
N GLU A 95 -18.45 4.36 -0.62
CA GLU A 95 -17.60 3.88 0.46
C GLU A 95 -16.59 2.94 -0.19
N ILE A 96 -15.42 3.50 -0.50
CA ILE A 96 -14.27 2.73 -0.96
C ILE A 96 -13.93 1.79 0.20
N GLN A 97 -14.00 0.47 0.00
CA GLN A 97 -13.56 -0.50 1.00
C GLN A 97 -12.04 -0.38 1.10
N ILE A 98 -11.57 0.49 1.99
CA ILE A 98 -10.14 0.68 2.26
C ILE A 98 -9.66 -0.54 3.05
N GLU A 99 -8.90 -1.39 2.39
CA GLU A 99 -8.26 -2.56 3.00
C GLU A 99 -7.15 -2.08 3.93
N SER A 100 -7.16 -2.52 5.20
CA SER A 100 -6.20 -2.11 6.23
C SER A 100 -6.10 -0.57 6.40
N PRO A 101 -7.18 0.08 6.86
CA PRO A 101 -7.30 1.55 6.87
C PRO A 101 -6.28 2.26 7.77
N GLU A 102 -5.81 1.58 8.83
CA GLU A 102 -4.87 2.13 9.81
C GLU A 102 -3.40 1.94 9.40
N GLU A 103 -3.13 1.22 8.31
CA GLU A 103 -1.77 1.07 7.79
C GLU A 103 -1.26 2.35 7.14
N LYS A 104 0.06 2.48 7.03
CA LYS A 104 0.71 3.67 6.45
C LYS A 104 0.37 3.81 4.96
N ALA A 105 0.19 5.06 4.52
CA ALA A 105 -0.06 5.39 3.13
C ALA A 105 1.25 5.55 2.35
N ILE A 106 1.61 4.54 1.57
CA ILE A 106 2.70 4.61 0.60
C ILE A 106 2.10 4.63 -0.80
N LEU A 107 2.60 5.51 -1.68
CA LEU A 107 2.15 5.57 -3.07
C LEU A 107 2.69 4.39 -3.87
N LYS A 108 1.83 3.71 -4.64
CA LYS A 108 2.21 2.68 -5.61
C LYS A 108 2.79 3.30 -6.89
N ASN A 109 2.24 4.43 -7.32
CA ASN A 109 2.55 5.09 -8.59
C ASN A 109 3.01 6.54 -8.38
N ASN A 110 3.62 7.12 -9.43
CA ASN A 110 3.92 8.55 -9.46
C ASN A 110 2.61 9.33 -9.59
N LEU A 111 2.38 10.31 -8.71
CA LEU A 111 1.23 11.22 -8.78
C LEU A 111 1.70 12.65 -8.97
N LYS A 112 0.87 13.47 -9.63
CA LYS A 112 1.15 14.87 -9.91
C LYS A 112 0.45 15.78 -8.92
N ALA A 113 0.99 16.98 -8.76
CA ALA A 113 0.33 18.04 -8.00
C ALA A 113 -1.09 18.26 -8.54
N GLY A 114 -2.07 18.22 -7.64
CA GLY A 114 -3.49 18.36 -7.95
C GLY A 114 -4.26 17.05 -8.11
N ASP A 115 -3.58 15.90 -8.16
CA ASP A 115 -4.24 14.59 -8.21
C ASP A 115 -4.91 14.24 -6.87
N ILE A 116 -6.03 13.53 -6.95
CA ILE A 116 -6.75 13.00 -5.78
C ILE A 116 -6.31 11.56 -5.55
N ILE A 117 -5.80 11.28 -4.35
CA ILE A 117 -5.30 9.95 -3.99
C ILE A 117 -6.48 8.98 -3.88
N LYS A 118 -6.42 7.87 -4.63
CA LYS A 118 -7.38 6.77 -4.52
C LYS A 118 -6.74 5.56 -3.82
N VAL A 119 -7.56 4.57 -3.47
CA VAL A 119 -7.05 3.36 -2.80
C VAL A 119 -6.15 2.55 -3.72
N GLU A 120 -6.43 2.56 -5.02
CA GLU A 120 -5.65 1.86 -6.03
C GLU A 120 -4.25 2.48 -6.25
N ASP A 121 -4.09 3.76 -5.86
CA ASP A 121 -2.82 4.48 -5.91
C ASP A 121 -1.94 4.19 -4.68
N LEU A 122 -2.46 3.47 -3.68
CA LEU A 122 -1.75 3.13 -2.46
C LEU A 122 -1.22 1.69 -2.51
N GLU A 123 0.02 1.53 -2.05
CA GLU A 123 0.70 0.25 -1.97
C GLU A 123 0.01 -0.70 -0.97
N ASN A 124 0.09 -2.01 -1.24
CA ASN A 124 -0.46 -3.02 -0.36
C ASN A 124 0.47 -3.20 0.87
N PRO A 125 -0.04 -3.10 2.12
CA PRO A 125 0.75 -3.30 3.33
C PRO A 125 1.50 -4.64 3.41
N MET A 126 1.04 -5.67 2.72
CA MET A 126 1.78 -6.94 2.64
C MET A 126 3.17 -6.80 2.02
N HIS A 127 3.36 -5.83 1.13
CA HIS A 127 4.65 -5.58 0.49
C HIS A 127 5.61 -4.77 1.36
N PHE A 128 5.13 -4.18 2.47
CA PHE A 128 5.93 -3.24 3.26
C PHE A 128 7.19 -3.88 3.83
N ALA A 129 7.09 -5.10 4.36
CA ALA A 129 8.27 -5.82 4.87
C ALA A 129 9.35 -5.98 3.79
N LYS A 130 8.95 -6.42 2.59
CA LYS A 130 9.86 -6.61 1.45
C LYS A 130 10.46 -5.31 0.94
N LEU A 131 9.65 -4.24 0.91
CA LEU A 131 10.08 -2.91 0.50
C LEU A 131 11.03 -2.27 1.54
N GLN A 132 10.81 -2.50 2.84
CA GLN A 132 11.71 -2.07 3.92
C GLN A 132 13.03 -2.85 3.91
N ASP A 133 12.98 -4.17 3.71
CA ASP A 133 14.17 -5.02 3.56
C ASP A 133 15.04 -4.57 2.38
N SER A 134 14.39 -4.09 1.31
CA SER A 134 15.03 -3.53 0.13
C SER A 134 15.42 -2.05 0.29
N LEU A 135 15.16 -1.44 1.45
CA LEU A 135 15.39 -0.02 1.77
C LEU A 135 14.69 0.97 0.81
N LEU A 136 13.58 0.55 0.20
CA LEU A 136 12.81 1.34 -0.75
C LEU A 136 11.83 2.29 -0.04
N ILE A 137 11.26 1.87 1.09
CA ILE A 137 10.33 2.69 1.89
C ILE A 137 10.86 2.92 3.31
N LYS A 138 10.39 4.02 3.91
CA LYS A 138 10.52 4.29 5.34
C LYS A 138 9.14 4.60 5.91
N LEU A 139 8.72 3.78 6.87
CA LEU A 139 7.44 3.93 7.56
C LEU A 139 7.62 4.86 8.77
N ASP A 140 7.75 6.15 8.50
CA ASP A 140 7.93 7.15 9.55
C ASP A 140 6.59 7.49 10.23
N GLU A 141 6.64 8.00 11.46
CA GLU A 141 5.43 8.43 12.19
C GLU A 141 4.65 9.53 11.47
N LYS A 142 5.36 10.35 10.69
CA LYS A 142 4.81 11.45 9.88
C LYS A 142 3.98 10.96 8.69
N VAL A 143 4.19 9.72 8.25
CA VAL A 143 3.39 9.13 7.17
C VAL A 143 1.99 8.89 7.70
N LEU A 144 1.00 9.46 7.03
CA LEU A 144 -0.41 9.33 7.39
C LEU A 144 -0.93 7.93 7.09
N THR A 145 -2.09 7.59 7.63
CA THR A 145 -2.74 6.30 7.37
C THR A 145 -3.48 6.30 6.03
N ARG A 146 -3.72 5.12 5.45
CA ARG A 146 -4.49 4.96 4.19
C ARG A 146 -5.85 5.64 4.30
N ARG A 147 -6.54 5.53 5.45
CA ARG A 147 -7.84 6.18 5.67
C ARG A 147 -7.77 7.71 5.63
N GLU A 148 -6.70 8.30 6.12
CA GLU A 148 -6.55 9.75 6.21
C GLU A 148 -6.29 10.39 4.84
N VAL A 149 -5.59 9.69 3.96
CA VAL A 149 -5.13 10.27 2.68
C VAL A 149 -6.07 10.02 1.51
N VAL A 150 -6.91 8.98 1.56
CA VAL A 150 -7.82 8.64 0.46
C VAL A 150 -8.84 9.77 0.27
N GLY A 151 -8.92 10.30 -0.95
CA GLY A 151 -9.73 11.46 -1.29
C GLY A 151 -9.06 12.81 -1.03
N ALA A 152 -7.86 12.84 -0.44
CA ALA A 152 -7.07 14.05 -0.29
C ALA A 152 -6.38 14.40 -1.62
N LYS A 153 -6.15 15.70 -1.83
CA LYS A 153 -5.53 16.24 -3.04
C LYS A 153 -4.07 16.61 -2.77
N LEU A 154 -3.18 16.17 -3.65
CA LEU A 154 -1.76 16.49 -3.56
C LEU A 154 -1.48 17.96 -3.90
N THR A 155 -0.57 18.58 -3.16
CA THR A 155 -0.09 19.95 -3.40
C THR A 155 1.19 19.98 -4.22
N GLU A 156 1.92 18.86 -4.29
CA GLU A 156 3.18 18.70 -5.02
C GLU A 156 3.26 17.37 -5.75
N ASP A 157 4.22 17.25 -6.67
CA ASP A 157 4.50 15.99 -7.37
C ASP A 157 5.10 14.98 -6.40
N ALA A 158 4.52 13.78 -6.33
CA ALA A 158 4.95 12.73 -5.43
C ALA A 158 5.40 11.49 -6.22
N PRO A 159 6.67 11.05 -6.08
CA PRO A 159 7.14 9.85 -6.75
C PRO A 159 6.54 8.59 -6.11
N ALA A 160 6.49 7.50 -6.89
CA ALA A 160 6.13 6.19 -6.40
C ALA A 160 7.01 5.78 -5.21
N ILE A 161 6.46 4.92 -4.34
CA ILE A 161 7.11 4.41 -3.14
C ILE A 161 7.33 5.49 -2.06
N SER A 162 6.77 6.69 -2.24
CA SER A 162 6.80 7.76 -1.24
C SER A 162 5.71 7.59 -0.19
N GLY A 163 6.05 7.85 1.07
CA GLY A 163 5.07 7.97 2.14
C GLY A 163 4.36 9.31 2.09
N VAL A 164 3.02 9.27 2.17
CA VAL A 164 2.19 10.48 2.13
C VAL A 164 2.19 11.15 3.49
N THR A 165 2.67 12.39 3.55
CA THR A 165 2.68 13.22 4.78
C THR A 165 1.67 14.36 4.67
N ALA A 166 1.33 14.97 5.82
CA ALA A 166 0.40 16.11 5.86
C ALA A 166 0.85 17.28 4.97
N SER A 167 2.16 17.55 4.88
CA SER A 167 2.73 18.62 4.05
C SER A 167 2.45 18.46 2.55
N MET A 168 2.18 17.24 2.09
CA MET A 168 1.91 16.92 0.68
C MET A 168 0.44 17.13 0.30
N LEU A 169 -0.45 17.40 1.27
CA LEU A 169 -1.91 17.38 1.07
C LEU A 169 -2.57 18.75 1.31
N GLU A 170 -3.54 19.07 0.47
CA GLU A 170 -4.32 20.31 0.59
C GLU A 170 -5.25 20.25 1.82
N GLY A 171 -5.11 21.22 2.73
CA GLY A 171 -5.97 21.34 3.92
C GLY A 171 -5.57 20.46 5.12
N PHE A 172 -4.41 19.82 5.06
CA PHE A 172 -3.84 19.10 6.19
C PHE A 172 -2.84 19.99 6.92
N GLU A 173 -3.03 20.19 8.22
CA GLU A 173 -2.01 20.81 9.07
C GLU A 173 -1.07 19.72 9.59
N GLU A 174 0.23 19.97 9.58
CA GLU A 174 1.17 19.09 10.28
C GLU A 174 0.76 19.02 11.75
N LYS A 175 0.39 17.82 12.22
CA LYS A 175 0.36 17.58 13.67
C LYS A 175 1.78 17.81 14.16
N ALA A 176 1.98 18.90 14.89
CA ALA A 176 3.17 19.09 15.69
C ALA A 176 3.30 17.84 16.56
N LEU A 177 4.34 17.04 16.32
CA LEU A 177 4.69 15.92 17.17
C LEU A 177 4.83 16.49 18.58
N GLU A 178 3.88 16.18 19.47
CA GLU A 178 4.19 16.15 20.88
C GLU A 178 5.22 15.05 21.04
N ILE A 179 6.48 15.47 21.16
CA ILE A 179 7.60 14.61 21.50
C ILE A 179 7.26 14.02 22.87
N THR A 180 6.62 12.85 22.90
CA THR A 180 6.59 12.03 24.09
C THR A 180 8.02 11.58 24.32
N GLN A 181 8.60 12.17 25.36
CA GLN A 181 9.99 12.03 25.78
C GLN A 181 10.39 10.57 25.90
N ASP A 182 11.06 10.02 24.89
CA ASP A 182 11.93 8.86 25.07
C ASP A 182 13.15 8.84 24.13
N SER A 183 13.46 9.99 23.52
CA SER A 183 14.78 10.25 22.96
C SER A 183 15.55 11.13 23.94
N LYS A 184 16.67 10.60 24.45
CA LYS A 184 17.62 11.36 25.28
C LYS A 184 17.89 12.71 24.62
N GLU A 185 17.50 13.77 25.33
CA GLU A 185 17.80 15.15 24.97
C GLU A 185 19.29 15.29 24.65
N VAL A 186 19.61 15.77 23.45
CA VAL A 186 20.89 16.43 23.23
C VAL A 186 20.78 17.80 23.89
N ASP A 187 21.43 17.94 25.04
CA ASP A 187 21.46 19.17 25.82
C ASP A 187 22.25 20.27 25.07
N PHE A 188 21.52 21.14 24.38
CA PHE A 188 22.07 22.31 23.70
C PHE A 188 22.45 23.47 24.66
N ASN A 189 22.24 23.34 25.99
CA ASN A 189 22.64 24.38 26.95
C ASN A 189 24.13 24.34 27.33
N SER A 190 24.94 23.46 26.75
CA SER A 190 26.40 23.49 26.94
C SER A 190 27.16 24.41 25.98
N VAL A 191 26.46 25.13 25.08
CA VAL A 191 27.07 26.11 24.20
C VAL A 191 27.43 27.36 25.02
N ILE A 192 28.70 27.46 25.42
CA ILE A 192 29.26 28.69 25.99
C ILE A 192 29.51 29.67 24.83
N PRO A 193 28.76 30.76 24.68
CA PRO A 193 29.08 31.76 23.67
C PRO A 193 30.31 32.55 24.13
N LEU A 194 31.46 32.30 23.51
CA LEU A 194 32.60 33.21 23.58
C LEU A 194 32.32 34.37 22.62
N ASN A 195 32.20 35.58 23.18
CA ASN A 195 31.97 36.83 22.44
C ASN A 195 32.82 36.93 21.16
N GLY A 196 32.16 36.77 20.01
CA GLY A 196 32.74 36.89 18.68
C GLY A 196 31.87 36.16 17.66
N ASN A 197 31.67 36.76 16.48
CA ASN A 197 30.72 36.33 15.44
C ASN A 197 31.13 35.03 14.70
N ARG A 198 31.76 34.07 15.40
CA ARG A 198 32.21 32.77 14.88
C ARG A 198 32.00 31.71 15.95
N GLY A 199 30.93 30.93 15.80
CA GLY A 199 30.68 29.74 16.61
C GLY A 199 31.42 28.53 16.03
N PHE A 200 31.78 27.58 16.88
CA PHE A 200 32.27 26.26 16.46
C PHE A 200 31.29 25.19 16.95
N LEU A 201 30.82 24.34 16.05
CA LEU A 201 30.08 23.13 16.39
C LEU A 201 31.08 22.04 16.77
N ARG A 202 31.07 21.59 18.03
CA ARG A 202 31.94 20.50 18.50
C ARG A 202 31.18 19.18 18.54
N LEU A 203 31.54 18.24 17.67
CA LEU A 203 30.98 16.89 17.64
C LEU A 203 31.98 15.92 18.29
N LYS A 204 31.54 15.23 19.34
CA LYS A 204 32.33 14.19 20.01
C LYS A 204 32.04 12.85 19.35
N ILE A 205 33.06 12.16 18.87
CA ILE A 205 32.90 10.82 18.31
C ILE A 205 32.96 9.82 19.48
N GLU A 206 31.96 8.95 19.62
CA GLU A 206 31.87 8.00 20.73
C GLU A 206 32.84 6.81 20.59
N GLU A 207 33.14 6.37 19.37
CA GLU A 207 34.16 5.34 19.12
C GLU A 207 35.52 5.96 18.81
N GLY A 208 36.31 6.17 19.87
CA GLY A 208 37.69 6.65 19.78
C GLY A 208 38.01 7.64 20.89
N THR A 209 39.19 7.52 21.50
CA THR A 209 39.60 8.29 22.68
C THR A 209 39.56 9.81 22.42
N GLY A 210 38.49 10.47 22.86
CA GLY A 210 38.45 11.91 23.13
C GLY A 210 38.68 12.84 21.93
N ILE A 211 38.34 12.42 20.71
CA ILE A 211 38.46 13.27 19.52
C ILE A 211 37.20 14.11 19.36
N TYR A 212 37.38 15.43 19.24
CA TYR A 212 36.33 16.39 18.95
C TYR A 212 36.54 16.96 17.55
N ILE A 213 35.51 16.88 16.71
CA ILE A 213 35.49 17.58 15.42
C ILE A 213 34.91 18.97 15.66
N GLU A 214 35.70 20.01 15.40
CA GLU A 214 35.25 21.40 15.49
C GLU A 214 34.94 21.95 14.10
N ILE A 215 33.68 22.29 13.84
CA ILE A 215 33.24 22.87 12.56
C ILE A 215 32.94 24.36 12.80
N PRO A 216 33.74 25.30 12.27
CA PRO A 216 33.40 26.71 12.34
C PRO A 216 32.16 26.99 11.50
N PHE A 217 31.17 27.67 12.07
CA PHE A 217 30.05 28.22 11.32
C PHE A 217 29.92 29.72 11.59
N ALA A 218 29.61 30.46 10.52
CA ALA A 218 29.22 31.85 10.62
C ALA A 218 27.68 31.88 10.65
N GLN A 219 27.10 32.51 11.67
CA GLN A 219 25.69 32.91 11.59
C GLN A 219 25.59 33.98 10.50
N VAL A 220 24.83 33.69 9.45
CA VAL A 220 24.39 34.68 8.46
C VAL A 220 23.19 35.42 9.01
#